data_AF-A0A9X2C0I3-F1
#
_entry.id   AF-A0A9X2C0I3-F1
#
_cell.length_a   1.000
_cell.length_b   1.000
_cell.length_c   1.000
_cell.angle_alpha   90.00
_cell.angle_beta   90.00
_cell.angle_gamma   90.00
#
_symmetry.space_group_name_H-M   'P 1'
#
loop_
_entity.id
_entity.type
_entity.pdbx_description
1 polymer ?
#
loop_
_entity_poly.entity_id
_entity_poly.type
_entity_poly.pdbx_seq_one_letter_code
_entity_poly.pdbx_strand_id
1 'polypeptide(L)'
;MSGTITGGLASGYQRATGTLGAAGAGVAVSIPRLCDFTLSLSGPFVGSAVLERSADGNAPWIACTSGGTVVSFSGPCVELCREVPGGFYRVNCTAYTSGTITWRIDW
;
A
#
# COMPACT_ATOMS: atom_id res chain seq x y z
N MET A 1 5.25 -11.26 -7.77
CA MET A 1 5.20 -10.25 -6.69
C MET A 1 5.10 -11.02 -5.39
N SER A 2 5.91 -10.70 -4.40
CA SER A 2 5.80 -11.30 -3.07
C SER A 2 5.55 -10.20 -2.06
N GLY A 3 4.51 -10.38 -1.25
CA GLY A 3 4.25 -9.59 -0.06
C GLY A 3 4.16 -10.55 1.11
N THR A 4 4.71 -10.17 2.25
CA THR A 4 4.67 -10.93 3.49
C THR A 4 4.03 -10.07 4.57
N ILE A 5 3.06 -10.65 5.26
CA ILE A 5 2.51 -10.06 6.49
C ILE A 5 3.36 -10.62 7.63
N THR A 6 4.02 -9.74 8.38
CA THR A 6 4.80 -10.10 9.56
C THR A 6 4.12 -9.48 10.78
N GLY A 7 3.40 -10.30 11.53
CA GLY A 7 2.84 -9.88 12.81
C GLY A 7 3.89 -9.90 13.91
N GLY A 8 3.94 -8.82 14.70
CA GLY A 8 4.56 -8.83 16.02
C GLY A 8 5.78 -7.93 16.15
N LEU A 9 5.59 -6.80 16.84
CA LEU A 9 6.42 -6.30 17.94
C LEU A 9 5.53 -5.32 18.75
N ALA A 10 5.09 -5.70 19.95
CA ALA A 10 4.07 -5.07 20.81
C ALA A 10 2.58 -5.38 20.47
N SER A 11 1.78 -5.62 21.52
CA SER A 11 0.35 -5.97 21.44
C SER A 11 -0.44 -4.88 20.69
N GLY A 12 -0.70 -5.11 19.40
CA GLY A 12 -1.50 -4.23 18.54
C GLY A 12 -0.81 -3.75 17.27
N TYR A 13 0.52 -3.84 17.17
CA TYR A 13 1.27 -3.41 15.98
C TYR A 13 1.49 -4.56 14.99
N GLN A 14 1.04 -4.34 13.76
CA GLN A 14 1.09 -5.26 12.63
C GLN A 14 1.82 -4.58 11.46
N ARG A 15 2.46 -5.40 10.63
CA ARG A 15 3.16 -4.93 9.43
C ARG A 15 2.89 -5.84 8.24
N ALA A 16 2.66 -5.22 7.10
CA ALA A 16 2.79 -5.86 5.80
C ALA A 16 3.91 -5.19 5.00
N THR A 17 4.66 -5.97 4.25
CA THR A 17 5.75 -5.49 3.40
C THR A 17 5.81 -6.30 2.12
N GLY A 18 6.36 -5.72 1.06
CA GLY A 18 6.59 -6.44 -0.19
C GLY A 18 7.34 -5.62 -1.21
N THR A 19 7.51 -6.21 -2.39
CA THR A 19 8.18 -5.56 -3.52
C THR A 19 7.33 -5.57 -4.79
N LEU A 20 7.43 -4.49 -5.57
CA LEU A 20 6.81 -4.35 -6.89
C LEU A 20 7.93 -4.21 -7.92
N GLY A 21 7.90 -5.06 -8.94
CA GLY A 21 8.87 -5.09 -10.05
C GLY A 21 8.24 -5.11 -11.43
N ALA A 22 6.93 -4.81 -11.53
CA ALA A 22 6.19 -4.72 -12.78
C ALA A 22 4.93 -3.87 -12.57
N ALA A 23 4.37 -3.32 -13.66
CA ALA A 23 3.08 -2.64 -13.63
C ALA A 23 1.93 -3.62 -13.34
N GLY A 24 0.85 -3.12 -12.72
CA GLY A 24 -0.29 -3.92 -12.26
C GLY A 24 0.04 -4.80 -11.04
N ALA A 25 1.18 -4.55 -10.40
CA ALA A 25 1.61 -5.32 -9.25
C ALA A 25 1.04 -4.80 -7.94
N GLY A 26 0.43 -5.68 -7.14
CA GLY A 26 0.03 -5.37 -5.77
C GLY A 26 -0.41 -6.60 -4.98
N VAL A 27 -0.24 -6.55 -3.66
CA VAL A 27 -0.70 -7.58 -2.72
C VAL A 27 -1.70 -6.96 -1.76
N ALA A 28 -2.87 -7.61 -1.64
CA ALA A 28 -3.92 -7.19 -0.72
C ALA A 28 -3.54 -7.47 0.73
N VAL A 29 -3.84 -6.51 1.60
CA VAL A 29 -3.62 -6.57 3.04
C VAL A 29 -4.91 -6.14 3.73
N SER A 30 -5.37 -6.93 4.70
CA SER A 30 -6.50 -6.54 5.54
C SER A 30 -6.00 -5.65 6.68
N ILE A 31 -6.55 -4.44 6.80
CA ILE A 31 -6.29 -3.56 7.92
C ILE A 31 -7.52 -3.62 8.85
N PRO A 32 -7.35 -3.89 10.16
CA PRO A 32 -8.43 -3.87 11.14
C PRO A 32 -9.19 -2.53 11.11
N ARG A 33 -10.47 -2.59 11.44
CA ARG A 33 -11.34 -1.41 11.44
C ARG A 33 -10.84 -0.40 12.48
N LEU A 34 -10.83 0.88 12.12
CA LEU A 34 -10.61 2.04 13.00
C LEU A 34 -9.16 2.24 13.50
N CYS A 35 -8.14 1.79 12.78
CA CYS A 35 -6.77 2.21 13.04
C CYS A 35 -6.19 3.06 11.89
N ASP A 36 -5.57 4.18 12.25
CA ASP A 36 -4.69 4.88 11.31
C ASP A 36 -3.49 3.99 11.01
N PHE A 37 -3.01 4.04 9.78
CA PHE A 37 -1.86 3.25 9.34
C PHE A 37 -0.86 4.13 8.60
N THR A 38 0.39 3.71 8.58
CA THR A 38 1.45 4.38 7.82
C THR A 38 1.77 3.58 6.57
N LEU A 39 1.79 4.24 5.42
CA LEU A 39 2.36 3.72 4.18
C LEU A 39 3.77 4.25 4.00
N SER A 40 4.72 3.39 3.65
CA SER A 40 6.07 3.77 3.26
C SER A 40 6.47 3.12 1.95
N LEU A 41 7.13 3.90 1.09
CA LEU A 41 7.71 3.46 -0.16
C LEU A 41 9.20 3.79 -0.16
N SER A 42 10.01 2.84 -0.62
CA SER A 42 11.47 2.94 -0.61
C SER A 42 12.09 2.14 -1.76
N GLY A 43 13.40 2.27 -1.92
CA GLY A 43 14.17 1.62 -2.96
C GLY A 43 14.46 2.53 -4.17
N PRO A 44 15.47 2.19 -4.99
CA PRO A 44 15.75 2.89 -6.22
C PRO A 44 14.77 2.43 -7.29
N PHE A 45 13.77 3.24 -7.61
CA PHE A 45 12.82 2.94 -8.67
C PHE A 45 12.50 4.17 -9.52
N VAL A 46 12.14 3.91 -10.78
CA VAL A 46 11.56 4.89 -11.69
C VAL A 46 10.20 4.33 -12.13
N GLY A 47 9.14 4.98 -11.69
CA GLY A 47 7.78 4.51 -11.87
C GLY A 47 6.82 5.24 -10.96
N SER A 48 5.57 4.79 -10.94
CA SER A 48 4.52 5.30 -10.06
C SER A 48 3.76 4.17 -9.39
N ALA A 49 3.35 4.40 -8.15
CA ALA A 49 2.45 3.54 -7.41
C ALA A 49 1.30 4.33 -6.80
N VAL A 50 0.19 3.66 -6.55
CA VAL A 50 -0.98 4.21 -5.86
C VAL A 50 -1.37 3.28 -4.72
N LEU A 51 -1.94 3.84 -3.67
CA LEU A 51 -2.66 3.06 -2.66
C LEU A 51 -4.07 2.82 -3.17
N GLU A 52 -4.53 1.57 -3.13
CA GLU A 52 -5.89 1.20 -3.51
C GLU A 52 -6.61 0.55 -2.34
N ARG A 53 -7.93 0.73 -2.29
CA ARG A 53 -8.83 0.12 -1.32
C ARG A 53 -9.86 -0.76 -2.01
N SER A 54 -10.19 -1.88 -1.37
CA SER A 54 -11.35 -2.72 -1.68
C SER A 54 -12.18 -2.96 -0.41
N ALA A 55 -13.48 -3.18 -0.55
CA ALA A 55 -14.37 -3.49 0.57
C ALA A 55 -14.30 -4.97 1.00
N ASP A 56 -13.91 -5.86 0.09
CA ASP A 56 -13.98 -7.31 0.27
C ASP A 56 -12.66 -8.03 -0.06
N GLY A 57 -11.63 -7.28 -0.46
CA GLY A 57 -10.34 -7.83 -0.86
C GLY A 57 -10.32 -8.39 -2.28
N ASN A 58 -11.44 -8.27 -3.00
CA ASN A 58 -11.58 -8.56 -4.42
C ASN A 58 -11.80 -7.26 -5.22
N ALA A 59 -11.95 -7.38 -6.53
CA ALA A 59 -12.31 -6.22 -7.35
C ALA A 59 -13.75 -5.76 -7.03
N PRO A 60 -14.05 -4.44 -7.10
CA PRO A 60 -13.20 -3.37 -7.61
C PRO A 60 -12.19 -2.85 -6.59
N TRP A 61 -11.02 -2.49 -7.10
CA TRP A 61 -10.00 -1.75 -6.36
C TRP A 61 -10.06 -0.28 -6.76
N ILE A 62 -10.21 0.60 -5.78
CA ILE A 62 -10.39 2.04 -5.99
C ILE A 62 -9.16 2.76 -5.45
N ALA A 63 -8.54 3.61 -6.27
CA ALA A 63 -7.39 4.40 -5.86
C ALA A 63 -7.79 5.40 -4.75
N CYS A 64 -6.98 5.48 -3.71
CA CYS A 64 -7.15 6.44 -2.64
C CYS A 64 -6.91 7.86 -3.16
N THR A 65 -7.67 8.82 -2.61
CA THR A 65 -7.64 10.23 -3.03
C THR A 65 -7.36 11.16 -1.87
N SER A 66 -6.84 12.34 -2.18
CA SER A 66 -6.78 13.50 -1.29
C SER A 66 -7.47 14.67 -1.98
N GLY A 67 -8.46 15.27 -1.32
CA GLY A 67 -9.28 16.33 -1.93
C GLY A 67 -9.97 15.92 -3.24
N GLY A 68 -10.28 14.63 -3.41
CA GLY A 68 -10.88 14.09 -4.64
C GLY A 68 -9.91 13.78 -5.77
N THR A 69 -8.61 14.02 -5.60
CA THR A 69 -7.57 13.69 -6.59
C THR A 69 -6.81 12.44 -6.19
N VAL A 70 -6.55 11.53 -7.14
CA VAL A 70 -5.79 10.29 -6.90
C VAL A 70 -4.38 10.62 -6.41
N VAL A 71 -3.97 9.96 -5.31
CA VAL A 71 -2.62 10.10 -4.77
C VAL A 71 -1.70 9.10 -5.48
N SER A 72 -0.68 9.63 -6.14
CA SER A 72 0.33 8.84 -6.86
C SER A 72 1.72 9.13 -6.32
N PHE A 73 2.49 8.07 -6.10
CA PHE A 73 3.83 8.12 -5.53
C PHE A 73 4.85 7.78 -6.61
N SER A 74 5.72 8.74 -6.95
CA SER A 74 6.76 8.58 -7.97
C SER A 74 8.18 8.49 -7.41
N GLY A 75 8.31 8.40 -6.08
CA GLY A 75 9.59 8.28 -5.38
C GLY A 75 9.39 7.81 -3.93
N PRO A 76 10.48 7.61 -3.18
CA PRO A 76 10.40 7.22 -1.78
C PRO A 76 9.61 8.22 -0.94
N CYS A 77 8.73 7.72 -0.07
CA CYS A 77 7.87 8.56 0.76
C CYS A 77 7.37 7.82 2.02
N VAL A 78 6.80 8.59 2.95
CA VAL A 78 6.06 8.08 4.11
C VAL A 78 4.78 8.91 4.23
N GLU A 79 3.64 8.24 4.33
CA GLU A 79 2.31 8.86 4.44
C GLU A 79 1.54 8.31 5.64
N LEU A 80 0.92 9.20 6.41
CA LEU A 80 -0.06 8.83 7.42
C LEU A 80 -1.44 8.74 6.78
N CYS A 81 -2.03 7.56 6.83
CA CYS A 81 -3.32 7.27 6.22
C CYS A 81 -4.37 7.05 7.30
N ARG A 82 -5.50 7.74 7.17
CA ARG A 82 -6.67 7.49 8.02
C ARG A 82 -7.52 6.38 7.40
N GLU A 83 -7.81 5.34 8.18
CA GLU A 83 -8.67 4.25 7.73
C GLU A 83 -10.15 4.63 7.81
N VAL A 84 -10.93 4.11 6.86
CA VAL A 84 -12.39 4.08 6.92
C VAL A 84 -12.82 2.63 7.13
N PRO A 85 -13.64 2.32 8.15
CA PRO A 85 -13.85 0.97 8.67
C PRO A 85 -14.04 -0.13 7.63
N GLY A 86 -13.20 -1.17 7.73
CA GLY A 86 -13.41 -2.47 7.08
C GLY A 86 -12.92 -2.53 5.65
N GLY A 87 -11.74 -1.98 5.38
CA GLY A 87 -11.11 -2.01 4.07
C GLY A 87 -9.94 -2.99 3.95
N PHE A 88 -9.79 -3.57 2.77
CA PHE A 88 -8.54 -4.16 2.31
C PHE A 88 -7.77 -3.10 1.53
N TYR A 89 -6.46 -3.06 1.71
CA TYR A 89 -5.58 -2.12 1.02
C TYR A 89 -4.51 -2.87 0.24
N ARG A 90 -4.09 -2.30 -0.88
CA ARG A 90 -2.90 -2.76 -1.60
C ARG A 90 -2.15 -1.58 -2.18
N VAL A 91 -0.84 -1.71 -2.26
CA VAL A 91 -0.02 -0.82 -3.09
C VAL A 91 0.00 -1.40 -4.49
N ASN A 92 -0.46 -0.62 -5.46
CA ASN A 92 -0.47 -1.02 -6.88
C ASN A 92 0.55 -0.18 -7.67
N CYS A 93 1.46 -0.83 -8.40
CA CYS A 93 2.35 -0.14 -9.32
C CYS A 93 1.62 0.18 -10.63
N THR A 94 1.39 1.46 -10.91
CA THR A 94 0.64 1.92 -12.09
C THR A 94 1.51 2.12 -13.33
N ALA A 95 2.75 2.56 -13.14
CA ALA A 95 3.74 2.65 -14.20
C ALA A 95 5.09 2.13 -13.68
N TYR A 96 5.75 1.32 -14.49
CA TYR A 96 7.05 0.75 -14.16
C TYR A 96 8.03 1.03 -15.29
N THR A 97 9.13 1.72 -14.98
CA THR A 97 10.22 1.95 -15.92
C THR A 97 11.44 1.10 -15.54
N SER A 98 11.90 1.21 -14.29
CA SER A 98 13.04 0.44 -13.79
C SER A 98 13.12 0.39 -12.26
N GLY A 99 13.97 -0.50 -11.75
CA GLY A 99 14.27 -0.62 -10.32
C GLY A 99 13.24 -1.46 -9.56
N THR A 100 13.21 -1.34 -8.24
CA THR A 100 12.28 -2.10 -7.38
C THR A 100 11.66 -1.18 -6.35
N ILE A 101 10.32 -1.15 -6.31
CA ILE A 101 9.58 -0.45 -5.27
C ILE A 101 9.44 -1.40 -4.09
N THR A 102 9.99 -1.04 -2.94
CA THR A 102 9.73 -1.73 -1.67
C THR A 102 8.67 -0.95 -0.92
N TRP A 103 7.56 -1.61 -0.59
CA TRP A 103 6.46 -1.00 0.14
C TRP A 103 6.31 -1.62 1.52
N ARG A 104 5.79 -0.83 2.46
CA ARG A 104 5.48 -1.27 3.81
C ARG A 104 4.28 -0.51 4.36
N ILE A 105 3.35 -1.25 4.95
CA ILE A 105 2.17 -0.75 5.65
C ILE A 105 2.29 -1.18 7.11
N ASP A 106 2.21 -0.23 8.04
CA ASP A 106 2.26 -0.47 9.48
C ASP A 106 0.96 0.04 10.13
N TRP A 107 0.32 -0.77 10.97
CA TRP A 107 -0.94 -0.44 11.65
C TRP A 107 -1.06 -1.09 13.02
#